data_AF-A0A3A4ZVT1-F1
#
_entry.id   AF-A0A3A4ZVT1-F1
#
_cell.length_a   1.000
_cell.length_b   1.000
_cell.length_c   1.000
_cell.angle_alpha   90.00
_cell.angle_beta   90.00
_cell.angle_gamma   90.00
#
_symmetry.space_group_name_H-M   'P 1'
#
loop_
_entity.id
_entity.type
_entity.pdbx_description
1 polymer ?
#
loop_
_entity_poly.entity_id
_entity_poly.type
_entity_poly.pdbx_seq_one_letter_code
_entity_poly.pdbx_strand_id
1 'polypeptide(L)'
;MAGVTVIRTMEVEAMNFKKNLKSKIRLDGLLQRVLNTIREPPEESSVDKELTREILKTTDFKYKKIGNLEFYMRPMESEIMEILVLENELPIYHTTLGDLTLRKNPHWQDLVSIRNLRKIMNDQDVLASKGRESLKRLYENALGRLDLTYTEDDIESLVIDAQLGIEQRSVKRVRESLDLFFGLLGFEPVLFKVIRPEVHMFGRPVSEREGVPLFEHLVVFNEATLSLGLRRGAFSPINDLHLDWVIRYSDGMAEADLHGTEVLEFLAEMALSQKPLVREMFIEWRPGPSDARSTNAEAGMRG
;
A
#
# COMPACT_ATOMS: atom_id res chain seq x y z
N MET A 1 -13.46 29.87 28.88
CA MET A 1 -12.91 30.04 27.51
C MET A 1 -11.82 29.04 27.18
N ALA A 2 -10.98 28.59 28.13
CA ALA A 2 -9.96 27.56 27.87
C ALA A 2 -10.50 26.21 27.38
N GLY A 3 -11.63 25.72 27.92
CA GLY A 3 -12.20 24.42 27.54
C GLY A 3 -12.72 24.33 26.09
N VAL A 4 -13.26 25.43 25.54
CA VAL A 4 -13.78 25.43 24.16
C VAL A 4 -12.65 25.43 23.13
N THR A 5 -11.53 26.07 23.45
CA THR A 5 -10.34 26.09 22.57
C THR A 5 -9.65 24.73 22.53
N VAL A 6 -9.56 24.03 23.67
CA VAL A 6 -8.93 22.70 23.75
C VAL A 6 -9.74 21.66 22.97
N ILE A 7 -11.06 21.61 23.17
CA ILE A 7 -11.95 20.67 22.44
C ILE A 7 -11.82 20.88 20.92
N ARG A 8 -11.82 22.15 20.47
CA ARG A 8 -11.70 22.47 19.04
C ARG A 8 -10.36 22.10 18.44
N THR A 9 -9.27 22.13 19.21
CA THR A 9 -7.95 21.70 18.73
C THR A 9 -7.89 20.18 18.61
N MET A 10 -8.41 19.43 19.59
CA MET A 10 -8.45 17.96 19.55
C MET A 10 -9.29 17.44 18.39
N GLU A 11 -10.45 18.05 18.09
CA GLU A 11 -11.25 17.69 16.91
C GLU A 11 -10.50 17.91 15.58
N VAL A 12 -9.67 18.94 15.50
CA VAL A 12 -8.89 19.25 14.28
C VAL A 12 -7.75 18.24 14.11
N GLU A 13 -7.11 17.81 15.19
CA GLU A 13 -6.05 16.79 15.17
C GLU A 13 -6.60 15.40 14.81
N ALA A 14 -7.74 15.00 15.39
CA ALA A 14 -8.43 13.75 15.02
C ALA A 14 -8.90 13.75 13.55
N MET A 15 -9.40 14.88 13.07
CA MET A 15 -9.69 15.03 11.64
C MET A 15 -8.44 14.93 10.76
N ASN A 16 -7.27 15.33 11.25
CA ASN A 16 -6.01 15.21 10.53
C ASN A 16 -5.54 13.75 10.45
N PHE A 17 -5.54 13.02 11.57
CA PHE A 17 -5.20 11.58 11.60
C PHE A 17 -6.11 10.77 10.67
N LYS A 18 -7.43 10.89 10.84
CA LYS A 18 -8.41 10.16 10.02
C LYS A 18 -8.20 10.44 8.53
N LYS A 19 -7.92 11.68 8.15
CA LYS A 19 -7.64 12.08 6.77
C LYS A 19 -6.34 11.46 6.22
N ASN A 20 -5.28 11.44 7.03
CA ASN A 20 -4.01 10.81 6.64
C ASN A 20 -4.15 9.28 6.52
N LEU A 21 -4.86 8.64 7.45
CA LEU A 21 -5.13 7.20 7.39
C LEU A 21 -5.95 6.80 6.16
N LYS A 22 -6.99 7.57 5.81
CA LYS A 22 -7.70 7.39 4.52
C LYS A 22 -6.77 7.52 3.33
N SER A 23 -5.83 8.46 3.39
CA SER A 23 -4.87 8.70 2.31
C SER A 23 -3.90 7.54 2.18
N LYS A 24 -3.45 6.94 3.30
CA LYS A 24 -2.68 5.69 3.31
C LYS A 24 -3.46 4.55 2.68
N ILE A 25 -4.69 4.27 3.13
CA ILE A 25 -5.52 3.16 2.60
C ILE A 25 -5.72 3.31 1.09
N ARG A 26 -5.99 4.53 0.61
CA ARG A 26 -6.08 4.81 -0.83
C ARG A 26 -4.75 4.53 -1.54
N LEU A 27 -3.63 4.97 -0.96
CA LEU A 27 -2.30 4.76 -1.52
C LEU A 27 -1.95 3.26 -1.61
N ASP A 28 -2.27 2.48 -0.59
CA ASP A 28 -2.09 1.02 -0.56
C ASP A 28 -2.89 0.36 -1.69
N GLY A 29 -4.17 0.73 -1.84
CA GLY A 29 -5.02 0.24 -2.92
C GLY A 29 -4.54 0.64 -4.32
N LEU A 30 -4.02 1.87 -4.48
CA LEU A 30 -3.41 2.30 -5.74
C LEU A 30 -2.15 1.49 -6.07
N LEU A 31 -1.27 1.29 -5.08
CA LEU A 31 -0.06 0.48 -5.27
C LEU A 31 -0.42 -0.93 -5.72
N GLN A 32 -1.34 -1.61 -5.05
CA GLN A 32 -1.75 -2.96 -5.41
C GLN A 32 -2.34 -3.04 -6.83
N ARG A 33 -3.17 -2.06 -7.21
CA ARG A 33 -3.71 -1.99 -8.57
C ARG A 33 -2.60 -1.83 -9.62
N VAL A 34 -1.61 -0.96 -9.37
CA VAL A 34 -0.47 -0.79 -10.29
C VAL A 34 0.36 -2.09 -10.35
N LEU A 35 0.66 -2.71 -9.21
CA LEU A 35 1.44 -3.96 -9.16
C LEU A 35 0.77 -5.08 -9.96
N ASN A 36 -0.56 -5.19 -9.89
CA ASN A 36 -1.33 -6.16 -10.66
C ASN A 36 -1.32 -5.91 -12.19
N THR A 37 -0.89 -4.72 -12.63
CA THR A 37 -0.70 -4.44 -14.06
C THR A 37 0.66 -4.88 -14.59
N ILE A 38 1.66 -5.03 -13.70
CA ILE A 38 3.01 -5.45 -14.08
C ILE A 38 2.99 -6.96 -14.36
N ARG A 39 3.03 -7.31 -15.64
CA ARG A 39 3.13 -8.70 -16.12
C ARG A 39 4.56 -9.25 -15.97
N GLU A 40 4.70 -10.56 -15.84
CA GLU A 40 5.99 -11.25 -15.98
C GLU A 40 6.05 -11.95 -17.35
N PRO A 41 7.19 -11.91 -18.08
CA PRO A 41 8.51 -11.42 -17.66
C PRO A 41 8.67 -9.88 -17.68
N PRO A 42 9.66 -9.33 -16.92
CA PRO A 42 9.86 -7.88 -16.75
C PRO A 42 10.03 -7.11 -18.06
N GLU A 43 10.59 -7.76 -19.08
CA GLU A 43 10.94 -7.19 -20.39
C GLU A 43 9.73 -6.83 -21.25
N GLU A 44 8.55 -7.38 -20.93
CA GLU A 44 7.26 -7.05 -21.57
C GLU A 44 6.29 -6.35 -20.60
N SER A 45 6.76 -6.03 -19.39
CA SER A 45 5.91 -5.48 -18.34
C SER A 45 5.64 -3.99 -18.60
N SER A 46 4.38 -3.65 -18.89
CA SER A 46 3.94 -2.27 -18.99
C SER A 46 3.32 -1.84 -17.67
N VAL A 47 3.97 -0.91 -16.98
CA VAL A 47 3.35 -0.24 -15.83
C VAL A 47 2.17 0.61 -16.31
N ASP A 48 1.05 0.56 -15.58
CA ASP A 48 -0.08 1.46 -15.80
C ASP A 48 0.30 2.91 -15.43
N LYS A 49 0.48 3.75 -16.46
CA LYS A 49 0.97 5.11 -16.32
C LYS A 49 -0.08 6.01 -15.68
N GLU A 50 -1.36 5.80 -15.96
CA GLU A 50 -2.48 6.55 -15.42
C GLU A 50 -2.59 6.35 -13.91
N LEU A 51 -2.54 5.10 -13.44
CA LEU A 51 -2.52 4.78 -12.01
C LEU A 51 -1.23 5.27 -11.34
N THR A 52 -0.09 5.17 -12.01
CA THR A 52 1.18 5.68 -11.49
C THR A 52 1.16 7.21 -11.31
N ARG A 53 0.49 7.95 -12.22
CA ARG A 53 0.26 9.40 -12.04
C ARG A 53 -0.58 9.70 -10.80
N GLU A 54 -1.48 8.81 -10.39
CA GLU A 54 -2.22 9.01 -9.12
C GLU A 54 -1.31 8.90 -7.90
N ILE A 55 -0.37 7.94 -7.88
CA ILE A 55 0.65 7.83 -6.83
C ILE A 55 1.55 9.08 -6.85
N LEU A 56 2.02 9.50 -8.02
CA LEU A 56 2.90 10.67 -8.13
C LEU A 56 2.27 11.97 -7.60
N LYS A 57 0.94 12.13 -7.68
CA LYS A 57 0.24 13.30 -7.12
C LYS A 57 0.35 13.41 -5.59
N THR A 58 0.66 12.32 -4.88
CA THR A 58 0.84 12.34 -3.42
C THR A 58 2.31 12.48 -3.01
N THR A 59 3.24 12.43 -3.97
CA THR A 59 4.68 12.60 -3.76
C THR A 59 5.14 14.07 -3.80
N ASP A 60 6.41 14.32 -3.52
CA ASP A 60 7.06 15.62 -3.69
C ASP A 60 7.63 15.86 -5.10
N PHE A 61 7.59 14.86 -5.98
CA PHE A 61 8.10 14.97 -7.34
C PHE A 61 7.38 16.06 -8.14
N LYS A 62 8.16 16.82 -8.91
CA LYS A 62 7.68 17.89 -9.79
C LYS A 62 7.61 17.40 -11.23
N TYR A 63 6.45 17.59 -11.84
CA TYR A 63 6.23 17.24 -13.24
C TYR A 63 6.97 18.19 -14.18
N LYS A 64 7.58 17.63 -15.23
CA LYS A 64 8.17 18.35 -16.36
C LYS A 64 8.01 17.54 -17.64
N LYS A 65 7.65 18.18 -18.73
CA LYS A 65 7.58 17.55 -20.06
C LYS A 65 8.67 18.09 -20.96
N ILE A 66 9.43 17.22 -21.63
CA ILE A 66 10.43 17.61 -22.63
C ILE A 66 10.24 16.70 -23.85
N GLY A 67 9.85 17.30 -24.97
CA GLY A 67 9.45 16.54 -26.16
C GLY A 67 8.23 15.64 -25.86
N ASN A 68 8.37 14.35 -26.16
CA ASN A 68 7.38 13.31 -25.88
C ASN A 68 7.56 12.64 -24.51
N LEU A 69 8.57 13.02 -23.74
CA LEU A 69 8.90 12.40 -22.46
C LEU A 69 8.29 13.16 -21.28
N GLU A 70 7.65 12.43 -20.37
CA GLU A 70 7.12 12.92 -19.10
C GLU A 70 8.10 12.57 -17.98
N PHE A 71 8.62 13.61 -17.33
CA PHE A 71 9.55 13.50 -16.21
C PHE A 71 8.88 13.92 -14.91
N TYR A 72 9.27 13.27 -13.84
CA TYR A 72 8.96 13.64 -12.47
C TYR A 72 10.29 13.76 -11.74
N MET A 73 10.57 14.91 -11.14
CA MET A 73 11.88 15.16 -10.52
C MET A 73 11.80 15.77 -9.14
N ARG A 74 12.74 15.40 -8.28
CA ARG A 74 12.98 16.06 -6.99
C ARG A 74 14.48 16.25 -6.75
N PRO A 75 14.88 17.33 -6.07
CA PRO A 75 16.29 17.58 -5.79
C PRO A 75 16.87 16.53 -4.84
N MET A 76 18.14 16.16 -5.06
CA MET A 76 18.95 15.39 -4.13
C MET A 76 20.13 16.26 -3.65
N GLU A 77 21.23 15.65 -3.21
CA GLU A 77 22.44 16.35 -2.84
C GLU A 77 23.15 16.94 -4.08
N SER A 78 23.64 18.18 -3.96
CA SER A 78 24.31 18.92 -5.04
C SER A 78 23.41 19.17 -6.26
N GLU A 79 23.95 19.13 -7.49
CA GLU A 79 23.18 19.30 -8.73
C GLU A 79 22.47 18.02 -9.21
N ILE A 80 22.58 16.92 -8.45
CA ILE A 80 21.95 15.65 -8.79
C ILE A 80 20.47 15.71 -8.43
N MET A 81 19.65 15.18 -9.33
CA MET A 81 18.21 15.02 -9.10
C MET A 81 17.84 13.55 -9.16
N GLU A 82 16.79 13.19 -8.41
CA GLU A 82 16.08 11.95 -8.63
C GLU A 82 15.03 12.20 -9.71
N ILE A 83 15.18 11.55 -10.85
CA ILE A 83 14.34 11.76 -12.03
C ILE A 83 13.68 10.46 -12.42
N LEU A 84 12.37 10.40 -12.23
CA LEU A 84 11.52 9.36 -12.79
C LEU A 84 11.11 9.72 -14.21
N VAL A 85 11.21 8.77 -15.12
CA VAL A 85 10.64 8.86 -16.47
C VAL A 85 9.39 8.01 -16.53
N LEU A 86 8.25 8.60 -16.90
CA LEU A 86 6.96 7.90 -16.97
C LEU A 86 6.86 7.07 -18.26
N GLU A 87 7.65 6.02 -18.31
CA GLU A 87 7.72 5.02 -19.38
C GLU A 87 7.31 3.63 -18.87
N ASN A 88 7.31 2.64 -19.75
CA ASN A 88 6.79 1.30 -19.45
C ASN A 88 7.56 0.62 -18.31
N GLU A 89 8.89 0.75 -18.30
CA GLU A 89 9.74 0.20 -17.23
C GLU A 89 9.82 1.10 -15.99
N LEU A 90 9.18 2.27 -16.00
CA LEU A 90 9.21 3.26 -14.92
C LEU A 90 10.62 3.50 -14.31
N PRO A 91 11.64 3.85 -15.10
CA PRO A 91 12.99 4.01 -14.59
C PRO A 91 13.13 5.28 -13.74
N ILE A 92 13.90 5.18 -12.67
CA ILE A 92 14.35 6.30 -11.84
C ILE A 92 15.86 6.43 -12.01
N TYR A 93 16.33 7.65 -12.30
CA TYR A 93 17.73 7.98 -12.48
C TYR A 93 18.21 8.94 -11.39
N HIS A 94 19.48 8.83 -11.01
CA HIS A 94 20.18 9.80 -10.15
C HIS A 94 21.21 10.54 -11.00
N THR A 95 20.79 11.63 -11.63
CA THR A 95 21.65 12.40 -12.55
C THR A 95 21.13 13.83 -12.72
N THR A 96 21.79 14.61 -13.55
CA THR A 96 21.33 15.96 -13.94
C THR A 96 20.30 15.87 -15.05
N LEU A 97 19.43 16.89 -15.17
CA LEU A 97 18.47 16.93 -16.28
C LEU A 97 19.16 16.92 -17.65
N GLY A 98 20.30 17.61 -17.77
CA GLY A 98 21.09 17.66 -19.00
C GLY A 98 21.60 16.30 -19.43
N ASP A 99 22.19 15.53 -18.51
CA ASP A 99 22.70 14.18 -18.78
C ASP A 99 21.55 13.21 -19.13
N LEU A 100 20.39 13.33 -18.48
CA LEU A 100 19.23 12.51 -18.84
C LEU A 100 18.64 12.88 -20.20
N THR A 101 18.53 14.18 -20.53
CA THR A 101 18.06 14.61 -21.85
C THR A 101 18.99 14.16 -22.96
N LEU A 102 20.31 14.19 -22.73
CA LEU A 102 21.29 13.63 -23.67
C LEU A 102 21.00 12.16 -23.95
N ARG A 103 20.65 11.36 -22.93
CA ARG A 103 20.43 9.91 -23.06
C ARG A 103 19.10 9.55 -23.72
N LYS A 104 18.01 10.23 -23.36
CA LYS A 104 16.65 9.86 -23.80
C LYS A 104 16.12 10.67 -24.97
N ASN A 105 16.67 11.86 -25.22
CA ASN A 105 16.26 12.72 -26.33
C ASN A 105 17.49 13.46 -26.92
N PRO A 106 18.50 12.71 -27.45
CA PRO A 106 19.73 13.31 -27.97
C PRO A 106 19.44 14.21 -29.18
N HIS A 107 20.12 15.35 -29.26
CA HIS A 107 20.12 16.15 -30.47
C HIS A 107 21.11 15.58 -31.50
N TRP A 108 20.95 15.92 -32.78
CA TRP A 108 21.85 15.40 -33.83
C TRP A 108 23.33 15.76 -33.57
N GLN A 109 23.58 16.91 -32.93
CA GLN A 109 24.92 17.35 -32.55
C GLN A 109 25.53 16.47 -31.44
N ASP A 110 24.71 15.85 -30.60
CA ASP A 110 25.22 14.97 -29.54
C ASP A 110 25.75 13.65 -30.09
N LEU A 111 25.25 13.23 -31.25
CA LEU A 111 25.62 11.97 -31.90
C LEU A 111 27.00 12.00 -32.57
N VAL A 112 27.63 13.17 -32.71
CA VAL A 112 28.96 13.29 -33.34
C VAL A 112 30.10 12.93 -32.37
N SER A 113 29.84 12.90 -31.06
CA SER A 113 30.82 12.59 -30.03
C SER A 113 30.73 11.14 -29.61
N ILE A 114 31.80 10.36 -29.81
CA ILE A 114 31.90 8.95 -29.36
C ILE A 114 31.62 8.83 -27.86
N ARG A 115 32.05 9.82 -27.06
CA ARG A 115 31.79 9.86 -25.62
C ARG A 115 30.30 9.98 -25.32
N ASN A 116 29.58 10.81 -26.06
CA ASN A 116 28.14 10.99 -25.90
C ASN A 116 27.37 9.76 -26.37
N LEU A 117 27.77 9.17 -27.49
CA LEU A 117 27.20 7.90 -27.96
C LEU A 117 27.30 6.80 -26.91
N ARG A 118 28.45 6.67 -26.23
CA ARG A 118 28.62 5.69 -25.14
C ARG A 118 27.65 5.90 -23.98
N LYS A 119 27.36 7.16 -23.62
CA LYS A 119 26.37 7.50 -22.58
C LYS A 119 24.93 7.22 -23.02
N ILE A 120 24.60 7.53 -24.27
CA ILE A 120 23.27 7.29 -24.84
C ILE A 120 22.98 5.79 -24.88
N MET A 121 23.99 4.98 -25.20
CA MET A 121 23.85 3.52 -25.31
C MET A 121 23.80 2.78 -23.98
N ASN A 122 24.32 3.35 -22.89
CA ASN A 122 24.40 2.68 -21.60
C ASN A 122 24.08 3.66 -20.48
N ASP A 123 22.96 3.43 -19.79
CA ASP A 123 22.46 4.24 -18.67
C ASP A 123 22.59 3.55 -17.30
N GLN A 124 23.25 2.39 -17.22
CA GLN A 124 23.42 1.64 -15.97
C GLN A 124 24.21 2.41 -14.91
N ASP A 125 25.04 3.36 -15.32
CA ASP A 125 25.82 4.22 -14.43
C ASP A 125 24.97 5.25 -13.67
N VAL A 126 23.77 5.56 -14.18
CA VAL A 126 22.87 6.58 -13.64
C VAL A 126 21.50 6.03 -13.25
N LEU A 127 21.16 4.80 -13.67
CA LEU A 127 19.92 4.13 -13.34
C LEU A 127 19.92 3.70 -11.87
N ALA A 128 18.96 4.21 -11.11
CA ALA A 128 18.81 3.92 -9.69
C ALA A 128 17.82 2.77 -9.41
N SER A 129 16.74 2.68 -10.19
CA SER A 129 15.74 1.60 -10.12
C SER A 129 14.86 1.54 -11.36
N LYS A 130 14.14 0.44 -11.53
CA LYS A 130 13.07 0.27 -12.52
C LYS A 130 11.95 -0.64 -12.01
N GLY A 131 10.79 -0.57 -12.64
CA GLY A 131 9.63 -1.44 -12.40
C GLY A 131 9.13 -1.38 -10.96
N ARG A 132 8.98 -2.56 -10.33
CA ARG A 132 8.47 -2.71 -8.96
C ARG A 132 9.31 -1.95 -7.93
N GLU A 133 10.62 -1.89 -8.09
CA GLU A 133 11.50 -1.15 -7.17
C GLU A 133 11.26 0.37 -7.26
N SER A 134 11.03 0.90 -8.47
CA SER A 134 10.64 2.30 -8.63
C SER A 134 9.29 2.60 -7.98
N LEU A 135 8.31 1.71 -8.11
CA LEU A 135 7.01 1.86 -7.43
C LEU A 135 7.13 1.83 -5.92
N LYS A 136 7.97 0.93 -5.37
CA LYS A 136 8.26 0.88 -3.93
C LYS A 136 8.81 2.22 -3.44
N ARG A 137 9.78 2.81 -4.15
CA ARG A 137 10.35 4.11 -3.81
C ARG A 137 9.32 5.24 -3.87
N LEU A 138 8.46 5.25 -4.89
CA LEU A 138 7.36 6.23 -4.98
C LEU A 138 6.37 6.09 -3.82
N TYR A 139 6.02 4.85 -3.49
CA TYR A 139 5.13 4.55 -2.38
C TYR A 139 5.74 4.99 -1.04
N GLU A 140 7.00 4.66 -0.77
CA GLU A 140 7.69 5.09 0.45
C GLU A 140 7.80 6.61 0.57
N ASN A 141 8.04 7.31 -0.55
CA ASN A 141 8.00 8.76 -0.58
C ASN A 141 6.61 9.30 -0.24
N ALA A 142 5.56 8.81 -0.92
CA ALA A 142 4.19 9.23 -0.68
C ALA A 142 3.74 8.96 0.77
N LEU A 143 4.08 7.78 1.30
CA LEU A 143 3.77 7.37 2.66
C LEU A 143 4.50 8.24 3.69
N GLY A 144 5.78 8.55 3.46
CA GLY A 144 6.59 9.41 4.34
C GLY A 144 6.09 10.85 4.44
N ARG A 145 5.13 11.26 3.60
CA ARG A 145 4.48 12.57 3.64
C ARG A 145 3.18 12.57 4.45
N LEU A 146 2.70 11.40 4.87
CA LEU A 146 1.52 11.27 5.72
C LEU A 146 1.94 11.26 7.19
N ASP A 147 1.29 12.09 7.99
CA ASP A 147 1.39 11.99 9.45
C ASP A 147 0.39 10.95 9.94
N LEU A 148 0.91 9.77 10.23
CA LEU A 148 0.15 8.62 10.73
C LEU A 148 0.32 8.43 12.23
N THR A 149 0.90 9.41 12.94
CA THR A 149 0.90 9.40 14.40
C THR A 149 -0.52 9.57 14.91
N TYR A 150 -0.83 8.91 16.02
CA TYR A 150 -2.15 8.95 16.63
C TYR A 150 -2.04 8.83 18.15
N THR A 151 -3.08 9.31 18.81
CA THR A 151 -3.29 9.33 20.25
C THR A 151 -4.42 8.39 20.64
N GLU A 152 -4.67 8.24 21.95
CA GLU A 152 -5.82 7.50 22.45
C GLU A 152 -7.14 8.13 22.01
N ASP A 153 -7.24 9.47 22.06
CA ASP A 153 -8.43 10.22 21.63
C ASP A 153 -8.74 10.03 20.14
N ASP A 154 -7.71 9.90 19.29
CA ASP A 154 -7.88 9.62 17.87
C ASP A 154 -8.53 8.25 17.63
N ILE A 155 -8.14 7.24 18.42
CA ILE A 155 -8.70 5.89 18.34
C ILE A 155 -10.11 5.85 18.95
N GLU A 156 -10.34 6.52 20.07
CA GLU A 156 -11.67 6.66 20.68
C GLU A 156 -12.65 7.32 19.70
N SER A 157 -12.20 8.34 18.95
CA SER A 157 -12.99 8.99 17.91
C SER A 157 -13.48 8.01 16.84
N LEU A 158 -12.66 7.01 16.45
CA LEU A 158 -13.07 5.97 15.51
C LEU A 158 -14.14 5.04 16.10
N VAL A 159 -14.04 4.69 17.38
CA VAL A 159 -15.05 3.88 18.09
C VAL A 159 -16.38 4.63 18.14
N ILE A 160 -16.36 5.89 18.57
CA ILE A 160 -17.55 6.75 18.65
C ILE A 160 -18.20 6.90 17.27
N ASP A 161 -17.41 7.13 16.22
CA ASP A 161 -17.91 7.23 14.85
C ASP A 161 -18.63 5.96 14.38
N ALA A 162 -18.07 4.78 14.69
CA ALA A 162 -18.66 3.50 14.36
C ALA A 162 -19.97 3.26 15.13
N GLN A 163 -19.97 3.50 16.45
CA GLN A 163 -21.15 3.36 17.31
C GLN A 163 -22.30 4.25 16.83
N LEU A 164 -22.01 5.54 16.59
CA LEU A 164 -23.01 6.47 16.03
C LEU A 164 -23.50 6.00 14.66
N GLY A 165 -22.64 5.38 13.85
CA GLY A 165 -23.03 4.74 12.60
C GLY A 165 -24.06 3.61 12.80
N ILE A 166 -23.87 2.76 13.80
CA ILE A 166 -24.80 1.68 14.15
C ILE A 166 -26.13 2.27 14.63
N GLU A 167 -26.09 3.21 15.58
CA GLU A 167 -27.28 3.88 16.13
C GLU A 167 -28.13 4.56 15.05
N GLN A 168 -27.45 5.26 14.12
CA GLN A 168 -28.09 5.97 13.01
C GLN A 168 -28.46 5.06 11.84
N ARG A 169 -28.19 3.76 11.93
CA ARG A 169 -28.33 2.79 10.86
C ARG A 169 -27.61 3.18 9.55
N SER A 170 -26.47 3.82 9.69
CA SER A 170 -25.63 4.29 8.58
C SER A 170 -24.54 3.29 8.25
N VAL A 171 -24.86 2.36 7.34
CA VAL A 171 -23.91 1.39 6.76
C VAL A 171 -22.61 2.06 6.32
N LYS A 172 -22.72 3.21 5.64
CA LYS A 172 -21.56 3.97 5.16
C LYS A 172 -20.62 4.38 6.30
N ARG A 173 -21.18 4.88 7.42
CA ARG A 173 -20.39 5.36 8.55
C ARG A 173 -19.73 4.22 9.32
N VAL A 174 -20.44 3.11 9.49
CA VAL A 174 -19.88 1.88 10.09
C VAL A 174 -18.75 1.34 9.24
N ARG A 175 -18.98 1.15 7.93
CA ARG A 175 -17.97 0.67 6.98
C ARG A 175 -16.74 1.58 6.98
N GLU A 176 -16.92 2.90 6.91
CA GLU A 176 -15.80 3.84 6.93
C GLU A 176 -14.94 3.70 8.19
N SER A 177 -15.57 3.50 9.35
CA SER A 177 -14.84 3.34 10.62
C SER A 177 -14.12 2.00 10.69
N LEU A 178 -14.76 0.92 10.22
CA LEU A 178 -14.13 -0.39 10.10
C LEU A 178 -12.96 -0.39 9.12
N ASP A 179 -13.11 0.24 7.95
CA ASP A 179 -12.03 0.37 6.96
C ASP A 179 -10.80 1.08 7.55
N LEU A 180 -11.02 2.07 8.44
CA LEU A 180 -9.94 2.75 9.15
C LEU A 180 -9.25 1.83 10.16
N PHE A 181 -10.01 1.12 11.00
CA PHE A 181 -9.44 0.12 11.91
C PHE A 181 -8.66 -0.95 11.14
N PHE A 182 -9.22 -1.45 10.04
CA PHE A 182 -8.57 -2.48 9.23
C PHE A 182 -7.31 -1.97 8.55
N GLY A 183 -7.33 -0.75 8.02
CA GLY A 183 -6.16 -0.11 7.43
C GLY A 183 -5.04 0.20 8.42
N LEU A 184 -5.40 0.42 9.69
CA LEU A 184 -4.47 0.63 10.80
C LEU A 184 -3.87 -0.70 11.29
N LEU A 185 -4.71 -1.72 11.48
CA LEU A 185 -4.33 -3.00 12.08
C LEU A 185 -3.83 -4.03 11.05
N GLY A 186 -3.92 -3.73 9.76
CA GLY A 186 -3.53 -4.63 8.68
C GLY A 186 -4.52 -5.78 8.47
N PHE A 187 -5.82 -5.55 8.68
CA PHE A 187 -6.85 -6.55 8.36
C PHE A 187 -7.11 -6.55 6.85
N GLU A 188 -7.32 -7.74 6.31
CA GLU A 188 -7.56 -7.96 4.89
C GLU A 188 -8.92 -8.65 4.67
N PRO A 189 -9.57 -8.39 3.53
CA PRO A 189 -10.82 -9.05 3.19
C PRO A 189 -10.59 -10.56 3.00
N VAL A 190 -11.41 -11.37 3.67
CA VAL A 190 -11.36 -12.83 3.53
C VAL A 190 -12.43 -13.27 2.54
N LEU A 191 -12.00 -13.71 1.35
CA LEU A 191 -12.91 -14.11 0.26
C LEU A 191 -13.41 -15.55 0.43
N PHE A 192 -14.72 -15.73 0.31
CA PHE A 192 -15.37 -17.03 0.31
C PHE A 192 -16.43 -17.14 -0.80
N LYS A 193 -16.50 -18.32 -1.41
CA LYS A 193 -17.39 -18.59 -2.54
C LYS A 193 -18.88 -18.68 -2.19
N VAL A 194 -19.23 -18.83 -0.90
CA VAL A 194 -20.59 -19.22 -0.46
C VAL A 194 -21.09 -18.33 0.69
N ILE A 195 -20.94 -17.01 0.55
CA ILE A 195 -21.46 -16.06 1.54
C ILE A 195 -22.44 -15.10 0.87
N ARG A 196 -23.45 -14.66 1.62
CA ARG A 196 -24.44 -13.68 1.18
C ARG A 196 -23.74 -12.35 0.83
N PRO A 197 -24.17 -11.63 -0.22
CA PRO A 197 -23.51 -10.39 -0.66
C PRO A 197 -23.35 -9.31 0.42
N GLU A 198 -24.25 -9.30 1.42
CA GLU A 198 -24.31 -8.31 2.50
C GLU A 198 -23.41 -8.65 3.69
N VAL A 199 -22.78 -9.83 3.69
CA VAL A 199 -21.86 -10.26 4.75
C VAL A 199 -20.43 -10.13 4.27
N HIS A 200 -19.67 -9.32 5.00
CA HIS A 200 -18.26 -9.07 4.75
C HIS A 200 -17.41 -9.60 5.88
N MET A 201 -16.24 -10.11 5.52
CA MET A 201 -15.34 -10.71 6.49
C MET A 201 -13.94 -10.19 6.30
N PHE A 202 -13.29 -9.95 7.43
CA PHE A 202 -11.95 -9.40 7.49
C PHE A 202 -11.16 -10.15 8.54
N GLY A 203 -9.90 -10.44 8.26
CA GLY A 203 -9.01 -11.09 9.21
C GLY A 203 -7.63 -10.49 9.08
N ARG A 204 -6.87 -10.51 10.16
CA ARG A 204 -5.47 -10.09 10.11
C ARG A 204 -4.61 -11.27 9.65
N PRO A 205 -3.84 -11.17 8.57
CA PRO A 205 -3.03 -12.28 8.11
C PRO A 205 -1.95 -12.62 9.14
N VAL A 206 -1.77 -13.91 9.38
CA VAL A 206 -0.65 -14.47 10.15
C VAL A 206 0.36 -14.97 9.13
N SER A 207 1.65 -14.61 9.29
CA SER A 207 2.71 -14.96 8.33
C SER A 207 2.58 -16.40 7.84
N GLU A 208 2.49 -16.58 6.52
CA GLU A 208 2.28 -17.87 5.87
C GLU A 208 3.37 -18.86 6.30
N ARG A 209 3.01 -19.81 7.18
CA ARG A 209 3.71 -21.08 7.21
C ARG A 209 2.96 -21.98 6.24
N GLU A 210 3.67 -22.47 5.22
CA GLU A 210 3.22 -23.55 4.33
C GLU A 210 2.14 -23.19 3.28
N GLY A 211 2.02 -21.92 2.87
CA GLY A 211 1.19 -21.53 1.71
C GLY A 211 -0.32 -21.70 1.89
N VAL A 212 -0.77 -21.89 3.13
CA VAL A 212 -2.18 -21.84 3.52
C VAL A 212 -2.47 -20.45 4.07
N PRO A 213 -3.43 -19.69 3.49
CA PRO A 213 -3.80 -18.40 4.05
C PRO A 213 -4.36 -18.62 5.46
N LEU A 214 -3.68 -18.04 6.44
CA LEU A 214 -4.03 -18.09 7.84
C LEU A 214 -4.28 -16.67 8.32
N PHE A 215 -5.42 -16.47 8.97
CA PHE A 215 -5.81 -15.20 9.56
C PHE A 215 -5.97 -15.37 11.06
N GLU A 216 -5.84 -14.29 11.80
CA GLU A 216 -6.26 -14.16 13.19
C GLU A 216 -7.39 -13.15 13.30
N HIS A 217 -8.24 -13.33 14.31
CA HIS A 217 -9.30 -12.39 14.68
C HIS A 217 -10.27 -12.10 13.52
N LEU A 218 -11.05 -13.09 13.12
CA LEU A 218 -12.03 -12.91 12.05
C LEU A 218 -13.15 -11.96 12.50
N VAL A 219 -13.27 -10.82 11.83
CA VAL A 219 -14.38 -9.88 11.96
C VAL A 219 -15.41 -10.18 10.88
N VAL A 220 -16.67 -10.31 11.28
CA VAL A 220 -17.81 -10.50 10.38
C VAL A 220 -18.75 -9.32 10.54
N PHE A 221 -18.97 -8.59 9.45
CA PHE A 221 -19.88 -7.46 9.38
C PHE A 221 -21.03 -7.77 8.43
N ASN A 222 -22.25 -7.73 8.94
CA ASN A 222 -23.47 -7.88 8.13
C ASN A 222 -24.09 -6.50 7.89
N GLU A 223 -24.07 -6.03 6.65
CA GLU A 223 -24.63 -4.73 6.29
C GLU A 223 -26.15 -4.65 6.44
N ALA A 224 -26.86 -5.76 6.24
CA ALA A 224 -28.32 -5.78 6.29
C ALA A 224 -28.86 -5.56 7.71
N THR A 225 -28.13 -6.08 8.71
CA THR A 225 -28.50 -5.98 10.13
C THR A 225 -27.64 -5.00 10.92
N LEU A 226 -26.55 -4.50 10.33
CA LEU A 226 -25.47 -3.76 11.01
C LEU A 226 -24.86 -4.51 12.20
N SER A 227 -24.95 -5.85 12.19
CA SER A 227 -24.36 -6.66 13.24
C SER A 227 -22.88 -6.87 12.98
N LEU A 228 -22.09 -6.69 14.02
CA LEU A 228 -20.66 -6.94 14.04
C LEU A 228 -20.38 -8.10 14.98
N GLY A 229 -19.61 -9.08 14.53
CA GLY A 229 -19.11 -10.16 15.36
C GLY A 229 -17.63 -10.38 15.14
N LEU A 230 -16.96 -10.87 16.17
CA LEU A 230 -15.56 -11.24 16.09
C LEU A 230 -15.34 -12.64 16.65
N ARG A 231 -14.61 -13.46 15.90
CA ARG A 231 -14.05 -14.72 16.36
C ARG A 231 -12.55 -14.55 16.59
N ARG A 232 -12.10 -14.75 17.82
CA ARG A 232 -10.69 -14.66 18.22
C ARG A 232 -9.92 -15.89 17.75
N GLY A 233 -8.61 -15.71 17.60
CA GLY A 233 -7.69 -16.79 17.26
C GLY A 233 -7.63 -17.10 15.78
N ALA A 234 -6.97 -18.22 15.47
CA ALA A 234 -6.62 -18.59 14.11
C ALA A 234 -7.84 -19.02 13.28
N PHE A 235 -7.86 -18.59 12.03
CA PHE A 235 -8.89 -18.82 11.05
C PHE A 235 -8.24 -19.14 9.71
N SER A 236 -8.83 -20.07 8.95
CA SER A 236 -8.33 -20.43 7.63
C SER A 236 -9.52 -20.65 6.71
N PRO A 237 -9.51 -20.03 5.52
CA PRO A 237 -10.63 -20.10 4.60
C PRO A 237 -10.74 -21.42 3.84
N ILE A 238 -9.74 -22.29 3.96
CA ILE A 238 -9.74 -23.63 3.37
C ILE A 238 -10.06 -24.74 4.39
N ASN A 239 -10.29 -24.38 5.66
CA ASN A 239 -10.65 -25.35 6.69
C ASN A 239 -12.18 -25.46 6.80
N ASP A 240 -12.71 -26.65 6.54
CA ASP A 240 -14.15 -26.91 6.53
C ASP A 240 -14.83 -26.60 7.87
N LEU A 241 -14.18 -26.85 9.02
CA LEU A 241 -14.76 -26.53 10.33
C LEU A 241 -14.88 -25.02 10.55
N HIS A 242 -13.94 -24.25 10.01
CA HIS A 242 -13.97 -22.80 10.07
C HIS A 242 -15.04 -22.22 9.14
N LEU A 243 -15.22 -22.83 7.97
CA LEU A 243 -16.28 -22.49 7.03
C LEU A 243 -17.66 -22.79 7.61
N ASP A 244 -17.85 -23.96 8.21
CA ASP A 244 -19.09 -24.36 8.88
C ASP A 244 -19.49 -23.37 9.97
N TRP A 245 -18.51 -22.88 10.75
CA TRP A 245 -18.76 -21.85 11.76
C TRP A 245 -19.29 -20.55 11.12
N VAL A 246 -18.70 -20.09 10.01
CA VAL A 246 -19.14 -18.85 9.32
C VAL A 246 -20.57 -18.99 8.81
N ILE A 247 -20.89 -20.12 8.17
CA ILE A 247 -22.24 -20.40 7.66
C ILE A 247 -23.23 -20.38 8.83
N ARG A 248 -22.94 -21.13 9.90
CA ARG A 248 -23.79 -21.17 11.09
C ARG A 248 -23.93 -19.81 11.76
N TYR A 249 -22.87 -19.02 11.85
CA TYR A 249 -22.93 -17.67 12.41
C TYR A 249 -23.83 -16.77 11.56
N SER A 250 -23.71 -16.84 10.23
CA SER A 250 -24.56 -16.07 9.31
C SER A 250 -26.05 -16.45 9.36
N ASP A 251 -26.35 -17.68 9.77
CA ASP A 251 -27.71 -18.19 9.99
C ASP A 251 -28.20 -18.02 11.45
N GLY A 252 -27.39 -17.41 12.33
CA GLY A 252 -27.72 -17.20 13.75
C GLY A 252 -27.65 -18.47 14.62
N MET A 253 -26.98 -19.52 14.14
CA MET A 253 -26.82 -20.83 14.80
C MET A 253 -25.47 -21.01 15.50
N ALA A 254 -24.61 -19.99 15.48
CA ALA A 254 -23.36 -19.92 16.21
C ALA A 254 -23.20 -18.52 16.81
N GLU A 255 -22.49 -18.43 17.93
CA GLU A 255 -22.14 -17.18 18.58
C GLU A 255 -20.70 -16.78 18.24
N ALA A 256 -20.45 -15.47 18.26
CA ALA A 256 -19.11 -14.92 18.13
C ALA A 256 -18.50 -14.76 19.53
N ASP A 257 -17.19 -14.61 19.62
CA ASP A 257 -16.52 -14.39 20.90
C ASP A 257 -16.79 -12.98 21.44
N LEU A 258 -17.03 -12.01 20.54
CA LEU A 258 -17.41 -10.63 20.84
C LEU A 258 -18.47 -10.15 19.86
N HIS A 259 -19.33 -9.23 20.32
CA HIS A 259 -20.43 -8.69 19.52
C HIS A 259 -20.56 -7.17 19.60
N GLY A 260 -20.99 -6.56 18.48
CA GLY A 260 -21.34 -5.14 18.42
C GLY A 260 -20.21 -4.23 18.89
N THR A 261 -20.46 -3.46 19.95
CA THR A 261 -19.50 -2.52 20.52
C THR A 261 -18.23 -3.18 21.04
N GLU A 262 -18.33 -4.40 21.60
CA GLU A 262 -17.16 -5.13 22.14
C GLU A 262 -16.11 -5.42 21.05
N VAL A 263 -16.55 -5.56 19.80
CA VAL A 263 -15.64 -5.71 18.66
C VAL A 263 -14.88 -4.41 18.40
N LEU A 264 -15.53 -3.26 18.51
CA LEU A 264 -14.90 -1.95 18.29
C LEU A 264 -13.89 -1.65 19.41
N GLU A 265 -14.25 -1.94 20.65
CA GLU A 265 -13.36 -1.82 21.82
C GLU A 265 -12.13 -2.72 21.66
N PHE A 266 -12.33 -3.97 21.23
CA PHE A 266 -11.23 -4.89 20.94
C PHE A 266 -10.29 -4.35 19.85
N LEU A 267 -10.82 -3.80 18.75
CA LEU A 267 -10.00 -3.22 17.70
C LEU A 267 -9.23 -1.97 18.19
N ALA A 268 -9.86 -1.16 19.05
CA ALA A 268 -9.20 -0.02 19.68
C ALA A 268 -8.05 -0.45 20.61
N GLU A 269 -8.29 -1.43 21.48
CA GLU A 269 -7.27 -2.01 22.35
C GLU A 269 -6.12 -2.61 21.52
N MET A 270 -6.43 -3.33 20.44
CA MET A 270 -5.41 -3.81 19.51
C MET A 270 -4.59 -2.66 18.92
N ALA A 271 -5.23 -1.56 18.51
CA ALA A 271 -4.52 -0.41 17.94
C ALA A 271 -3.58 0.21 18.97
N LEU A 272 -4.06 0.49 20.18
CA LEU A 272 -3.27 1.09 21.26
C LEU A 272 -2.14 0.18 21.77
N SER A 273 -2.33 -1.14 21.70
CA SER A 273 -1.31 -2.12 22.07
C SER A 273 -0.27 -2.38 20.97
N GLN A 274 -0.53 -1.97 19.73
CA GLN A 274 0.50 -1.96 18.69
C GLN A 274 1.54 -0.89 19.04
N LYS A 275 2.79 -1.31 19.25
CA LYS A 275 3.91 -0.37 19.14
C LYS A 275 3.83 0.26 17.73
N PRO A 276 4.04 1.58 17.59
CA PRO A 276 3.84 2.29 16.32
C PRO A 276 4.52 1.49 15.21
N LEU A 277 3.73 1.13 14.20
CA LEU A 277 4.15 0.33 13.05
C LEU A 277 5.32 1.05 12.34
N VAL A 278 6.53 0.83 12.82
CA VAL A 278 7.73 1.12 12.06
C VAL A 278 7.77 0.06 10.96
N ARG A 279 7.25 0.43 9.78
CA ARG A 279 7.71 -0.03 8.47
C ARG A 279 7.81 -1.54 8.22
N GLU A 280 6.96 -2.37 8.83
CA GLU A 280 6.92 -3.81 8.51
C GLU A 280 5.64 -4.20 7.74
N MET A 281 5.40 -3.54 6.61
CA MET A 281 4.40 -3.98 5.61
C MET A 281 5.05 -4.56 4.33
N PHE A 282 6.35 -4.88 4.39
CA PHE A 282 7.05 -5.61 3.33
C PHE A 282 7.89 -6.75 3.93
N ILE A 283 7.33 -7.49 4.90
CA ILE A 283 7.94 -8.75 5.31
C ILE A 283 7.81 -9.73 4.14
N GLU A 284 8.94 -9.92 3.48
CA GLU A 284 9.29 -10.98 2.52
C GLU A 284 8.63 -10.97 1.13
N TRP A 285 9.05 -10.03 0.27
CA TRP A 285 9.23 -10.39 -1.15
C TRP A 285 10.70 -10.72 -1.39
N ARG A 286 11.04 -12.01 -1.44
CA ARG A 286 12.34 -12.46 -1.97
C ARG A 286 12.28 -12.37 -3.50
N PRO A 287 13.30 -11.79 -4.16
CA PRO A 287 13.45 -11.99 -5.60
C PRO A 287 13.53 -13.50 -5.87
N GLY A 288 12.73 -13.99 -6.81
CA GLY A 288 12.87 -15.35 -7.33
C GLY A 288 14.30 -15.56 -7.86
N PRO A 289 14.85 -16.79 -7.80
CA PRO A 289 16.23 -17.04 -8.19
C PRO A 289 16.36 -16.98 -9.72
N SER A 290 16.58 -15.79 -10.28
CA SER A 290 16.98 -15.65 -11.69
C SER A 290 18.17 -14.72 -11.93
N ASP A 291 18.63 -13.94 -10.95
CA ASP A 291 19.74 -12.98 -11.17
C ASP A 291 21.14 -13.51 -10.82
N ALA A 292 21.28 -14.82 -10.66
CA ALA A 292 22.57 -15.48 -10.44
C ALA A 292 23.06 -16.26 -11.67
N ARG A 293 22.97 -15.70 -12.88
CA ARG A 293 23.71 -16.21 -14.06
C ARG A 293 24.09 -15.10 -15.04
N SER A 294 25.09 -14.29 -14.67
CA SER A 294 25.89 -13.56 -15.66
C SER A 294 27.28 -13.20 -15.14
N THR A 295 27.91 -14.09 -14.37
CA THR A 295 29.36 -14.07 -14.15
C THR A 295 29.90 -15.49 -14.17
N ASN A 296 30.42 -15.90 -15.33
CA ASN A 296 31.45 -16.94 -15.55
C ASN A 296 31.25 -17.61 -16.91
N ALA A 297 31.75 -16.97 -17.96
CA ALA A 297 32.05 -17.64 -19.23
C ALA A 297 33.22 -16.94 -19.95
N GLU A 298 34.33 -16.68 -19.25
CA GLU A 298 35.63 -16.38 -19.87
C GLU A 298 36.77 -16.96 -19.01
N ALA A 299 36.92 -18.29 -19.06
CA ALA A 299 38.17 -18.98 -18.69
C ALA A 299 38.15 -20.38 -19.31
N GLY A 300 38.56 -20.50 -20.57
CA GLY A 300 38.53 -21.78 -21.27
C GLY A 300 39.04 -21.78 -22.70
N MET A 301 40.09 -21.01 -23.02
CA MET A 301 40.93 -21.27 -24.18
C MET A 301 42.37 -20.88 -23.88
N ARG A 302 43.14 -21.86 -23.40
CA ARG A 302 44.59 -22.03 -23.63
C ARG A 302 45.02 -23.32 -22.94
N GLY A 303 45.46 -24.28 -23.76
CA GLY A 303 45.86 -25.63 -23.38
C GLY A 303 45.61 -26.56 -24.55
#